data_AF-A0A1U6IYR3-F1
#
_entry.id   AF-A0A1U6IYR3-F1
#
_cell.length_a   1.000
_cell.length_b   1.000
_cell.length_c   1.000
_cell.angle_alpha   90.00
_cell.angle_beta   90.00
_cell.angle_gamma   90.00
#
_symmetry.space_group_name_H-M   'P 1'
#
loop_
_entity.id
_entity.type
_entity.pdbx_description
1 polymer ?
#
loop_
_entity_poly.entity_id
_entity_poly.type
_entity_poly.pdbx_seq_one_letter_code
_entity_poly.pdbx_strand_id
1 'polypeptide(L)'
;MPATHFEDFLAEAVVPDREPGLGLGRDELYGLYTSWCLLHKAQLQPPEALFEALQEQGINPDSNNLSMTGPAAADYIVASAPDLV
;
A
#
# COMPACT_ATOMS: atom_id res chain seq x y z
N MET A 1 0.22 3.62 21.88
CA MET A 1 0.72 4.62 20.92
C MET A 1 -0.37 4.80 19.88
N PRO A 2 -0.67 6.01 19.39
CA PRO A 2 -1.63 6.14 18.30
C PRO A 2 -1.05 5.39 17.11
N ALA A 3 -1.77 4.39 16.60
CA ALA A 3 -1.43 3.78 15.34
C ALA A 3 -1.40 4.89 14.29
N THR A 4 -0.28 5.01 13.59
CA THR A 4 -0.18 5.89 12.43
C THR A 4 -1.07 5.35 11.31
N HIS A 5 -1.60 6.21 10.45
CA HIS A 5 -2.38 5.77 9.29
C HIS A 5 -1.58 4.82 8.37
N PHE A 6 -0.24 4.83 8.46
CA PHE A 6 0.63 3.86 7.81
C PHE A 6 0.49 2.45 8.41
N GLU A 7 0.37 2.32 9.73
CA GLU A 7 0.16 1.02 10.38
C GLU A 7 -1.21 0.44 10.06
N ASP A 8 -2.27 1.27 10.06
CA ASP A 8 -3.61 0.85 9.63
C ASP A 8 -3.61 0.45 8.15
N PHE A 9 -2.99 1.26 7.28
CA PHE A 9 -2.77 0.90 5.88
C PHE A 9 -2.06 -0.45 5.75
N LEU A 10 -0.99 -0.66 6.52
CA LEU A 10 -0.22 -1.89 6.47
C LEU A 10 -1.02 -3.11 6.95
N ALA A 11 -1.90 -2.91 7.93
CA ALA A 11 -2.73 -3.98 8.48
C ALA A 11 -3.92 -4.34 7.58
N GLU A 12 -4.47 -3.37 6.83
CA GLU A 12 -5.70 -3.56 6.04
C GLU A 12 -5.46 -3.75 4.55
N ALA A 13 -4.44 -3.10 3.98
CA ALA A 13 -4.22 -3.05 2.55
C ALA A 13 -3.06 -3.94 2.06
N VAL A 14 -2.16 -4.38 2.94
CA VAL A 14 -1.07 -5.30 2.55
C VAL A 14 -1.02 -6.53 3.45
N VAL A 15 -0.46 -7.60 2.91
CA VAL A 15 -0.21 -8.84 3.65
C VAL A 15 1.18 -9.37 3.29
N PRO A 16 1.92 -9.97 4.25
CA PRO A 16 3.13 -10.69 3.92
C PRO A 16 2.80 -11.85 2.97
N ASP A 17 3.35 -11.79 1.78
CA ASP A 17 3.22 -12.84 0.77
C ASP A 17 4.25 -13.94 1.00
N ARG A 18 3.84 -15.19 0.73
CA ARG A 18 4.70 -16.37 0.91
C ARG A 18 5.51 -16.71 -0.34
N GLU A 19 5.19 -16.13 -1.48
CA GLU A 19 5.88 -16.39 -2.74
C GLU A 19 7.08 -15.44 -2.88
N PRO A 20 8.32 -15.95 -2.84
CA PRO A 20 9.49 -15.12 -3.02
C PRO A 20 9.55 -14.65 -4.49
N GLY A 21 9.26 -13.36 -4.74
CA GLY A 21 9.53 -12.73 -6.03
C GLY A 21 8.50 -11.75 -6.57
N LEU A 22 7.32 -11.62 -5.95
CA LEU A 22 6.27 -10.69 -6.36
C LEU A 22 5.93 -9.70 -5.23
N GLY A 23 6.94 -8.93 -4.82
CA GLY A 23 6.73 -7.78 -3.95
C GLY A 23 6.05 -6.64 -4.68
N LEU A 24 5.41 -5.74 -3.92
CA LEU A 24 4.86 -4.50 -4.47
C LEU A 24 5.99 -3.50 -4.74
N GLY A 25 6.02 -2.94 -5.95
CA GLY A 25 6.89 -1.82 -6.26
C GLY A 25 6.44 -0.51 -5.59
N ARG A 26 7.32 0.51 -5.61
CA ARG A 26 7.03 1.85 -5.08
C ARG A 26 5.75 2.47 -5.65
N ASP A 27 5.53 2.28 -6.95
CA ASP A 27 4.35 2.83 -7.65
C ASP A 27 3.07 2.13 -7.19
N GLU A 28 3.08 0.79 -7.13
CA GLU A 28 1.95 -0.02 -6.65
C GLU A 28 1.63 0.25 -5.19
N LEU A 29 2.65 0.36 -4.33
CA LEU A 29 2.49 0.73 -2.92
C LEU A 29 1.81 2.10 -2.77
N TYR A 30 2.25 3.08 -3.55
CA TYR A 30 1.70 4.43 -3.46
C TYR A 30 0.29 4.51 -4.05
N GLY A 31 0.01 3.80 -5.14
CA GLY A 31 -1.33 3.70 -5.72
C GLY A 31 -2.31 3.00 -4.78
N LEU A 32 -1.90 1.93 -4.13
CA LEU A 32 -2.67 1.23 -3.11
C LEU A 32 -2.93 2.13 -1.89
N TYR A 33 -1.90 2.84 -1.40
CA TYR A 33 -2.02 3.79 -0.30
C TYR A 33 -2.97 4.94 -0.63
N THR A 34 -2.95 5.43 -1.87
CA THR A 34 -3.88 6.47 -2.34
C THR A 34 -5.32 5.98 -2.27
N SER A 35 -5.56 4.76 -2.76
CA SER A 35 -6.88 4.12 -2.74
C SER A 35 -7.37 3.90 -1.30
N TRP A 36 -6.49 3.44 -0.41
CA TRP A 36 -6.79 3.29 1.02
C TRP A 36 -7.12 4.64 1.68
N CYS A 37 -6.34 5.70 1.39
CA CYS A 37 -6.61 7.04 1.93
C CYS A 37 -7.99 7.56 1.51
N LEU A 38 -8.41 7.31 0.26
CA LEU A 38 -9.73 7.71 -0.24
C LEU A 38 -10.86 6.99 0.50
N LEU A 39 -10.72 5.68 0.73
CA LEU A 39 -11.69 4.87 1.45
C LEU A 39 -11.81 5.28 2.92
N HIS A 40 -10.68 5.50 3.59
CA HIS A 40 -10.62 5.85 5.02
C HIS A 40 -10.78 7.35 5.29
N LYS A 41 -10.92 8.17 4.23
CA LYS A 41 -10.90 9.63 4.28
C LYS A 41 -9.68 10.17 5.05
N ALA A 42 -8.56 9.48 4.92
CA ALA A 42 -7.28 9.88 5.49
C ALA A 42 -6.59 10.91 4.59
N GLN A 43 -5.69 11.70 5.18
CA GLN A 43 -4.94 12.69 4.42
C GLN A 43 -3.81 12.01 3.65
N LEU A 44 -3.88 12.10 2.32
CA LEU A 44 -2.82 11.62 1.44
C LEU A 44 -1.50 12.31 1.78
N GLN A 45 -0.49 11.51 2.09
CA GLN A 45 0.88 11.93 2.37
C GLN A 45 1.76 11.76 1.13
N PRO A 46 2.87 12.50 1.03
CA PRO A 46 3.79 12.31 -0.08
C PRO A 46 4.41 10.90 -0.05
N PRO A 47 4.81 10.35 -1.21
CA PRO A 47 5.34 9.00 -1.32
C PRO A 47 6.60 8.79 -0.46
N GLU A 48 7.43 9.83 -0.32
CA GLU A 48 8.61 9.81 0.55
C GLU A 48 8.26 9.46 2.01
N ALA A 49 7.21 10.07 2.56
CA ALA A 49 6.78 9.82 3.94
C ALA A 49 6.27 8.38 4.13
N LEU A 50 5.56 7.85 3.13
CA LEU A 50 5.14 6.45 3.13
C LEU A 50 6.36 5.51 3.12
N PHE A 51 7.33 5.77 2.24
CA PHE A 51 8.53 4.93 2.13
C PHE A 51 9.43 5.03 3.37
N GLU A 52 9.52 6.19 4.00
CA GLU A 52 10.20 6.35 5.29
C GLU A 52 9.50 5.52 6.36
N ALA A 53 8.17 5.63 6.50
CA ALA A 53 7.41 4.84 7.47
C ALA A 53 7.55 3.32 7.24
N LEU A 54 7.55 2.86 5.99
CA LEU A 54 7.82 1.47 5.63
C LEU A 54 9.22 1.02 6.09
N GLN A 55 10.23 1.85 5.83
CA GLN A 55 11.61 1.55 6.25
C GLN A 55 11.76 1.54 7.77
N GLU A 56 11.07 2.41 8.50
CA GLU A 56 11.01 2.39 9.97
C GLU A 56 10.40 1.09 10.51
N GLN A 57 9.47 0.48 9.76
CA GLN A 57 8.91 -0.84 10.03
C GLN A 57 9.79 -2.00 9.53
N GLY A 58 10.95 -1.71 8.92
CA GLY A 58 11.87 -2.71 8.36
C GLY A 58 11.45 -3.28 7.01
N ILE A 59 10.52 -2.61 6.31
CA ILE A 59 10.02 -3.00 4.99
C ILE A 59 10.78 -2.20 3.93
N ASN A 60 11.39 -2.90 2.98
CA ASN A 60 12.06 -2.26 1.85
C ASN A 60 11.07 -2.04 0.69
N PRO A 61 10.79 -0.79 0.28
CA PRO A 61 9.83 -0.50 -0.80
C PRO A 61 10.31 -0.98 -2.19
N ASP A 62 11.60 -1.26 -2.37
CA ASP A 62 12.14 -1.82 -3.62
C ASP A 62 12.23 -3.35 -3.61
N SER A 63 12.18 -3.96 -2.41
CA SER A 63 12.36 -5.40 -2.26
C SER A 63 11.64 -5.87 -0.99
N ASN A 64 10.33 -6.04 -1.12
CA ASN A 64 9.47 -6.60 -0.09
C ASN A 64 8.83 -7.91 -0.59
N ASN A 65 8.25 -8.67 0.34
CA ASN A 65 7.33 -9.76 0.01
C ASN A 65 5.96 -9.36 0.52
N LEU A 66 5.44 -8.23 0.04
CA LEU A 66 4.09 -7.80 0.33
C LEU A 66 3.22 -8.06 -0.89
N SER A 67 1.98 -8.41 -0.64
CA SER A 67 0.92 -8.43 -1.64
C SER A 67 -0.19 -7.47 -1.22
N MET A 68 -0.83 -6.87 -2.24
CA MET A 68 -1.99 -6.00 -2.04
C MET A 68 -3.22 -6.85 -1.65
N THR A 69 -3.97 -6.40 -0.67
CA THR A 69 -5.18 -7.08 -0.18
C THR A 69 -6.25 -6.07 0.25
N GLY A 70 -7.44 -6.58 0.53
CA GLY A 70 -8.53 -5.77 1.06
C GLY A 70 -9.20 -4.83 0.04
N PRO A 71 -10.05 -3.91 0.51
CA PRO A 71 -10.87 -3.06 -0.36
C PRO A 71 -10.04 -2.04 -1.14
N ALA A 72 -8.92 -1.58 -0.57
CA ALA A 72 -8.00 -0.67 -1.24
C ALA A 72 -7.35 -1.30 -2.48
N ALA A 73 -7.04 -2.60 -2.43
CA ALA A 73 -6.49 -3.31 -3.59
C ALA A 73 -7.51 -3.41 -4.73
N ALA A 74 -8.77 -3.71 -4.41
CA ALA A 74 -9.84 -3.73 -5.40
C ALA A 74 -10.04 -2.35 -6.04
N ASP A 75 -10.07 -1.28 -5.24
CA ASP A 75 -10.18 0.10 -5.73
C ASP A 75 -8.99 0.50 -6.61
N TYR A 76 -7.76 0.14 -6.18
CA TYR A 76 -6.55 0.36 -6.97
C TYR A 76 -6.58 -0.34 -8.33
N ILE A 77 -7.02 -1.60 -8.39
CA ILE A 77 -7.14 -2.35 -9.65
C ILE A 77 -8.14 -1.65 -10.60
N VAL A 78 -9.28 -1.19 -10.07
CA VAL A 78 -10.28 -0.45 -10.86
C VAL A 78 -9.73 0.90 -11.34
N ALA A 79 -9.01 1.62 -10.48
CA ALA A 79 -8.43 2.93 -10.80
C ALA A 79 -7.26 2.82 -11.78
N SER A 80 -6.43 1.77 -11.66
CA SER A 80 -5.23 1.55 -12.47
C SER A 80 -5.53 0.88 -13.82
N ALA A 81 -6.69 0.22 -13.98
CA ALA A 81 -7.11 -0.40 -15.24
C ALA A 81 -8.46 0.14 -15.74
N PRO A 82 -8.53 1.42 -16.16
CA PRO A 82 -9.77 2.00 -16.69
C PRO A 82 -10.20 1.44 -18.06
N ASP A 83 -9.37 0.65 -18.73
CA ASP A 83 -9.56 0.15 -20.12
C ASP A 83 -10.11 -1.29 -20.20
N LEU A 84 -10.73 -1.80 -19.13
CA LEU A 84 -11.47 -3.06 -19.15
C LEU A 84 -12.98 -2.80 -19.15
N VAL A 85 -13.48 -2.06 -20.15
CA VAL A 85 -14.92 -1.88 -20.42
C VAL A 85 -15.21 -1.85 -21.91
#